data_AF-A0A951H861-F1
#
_entry.id   AF-A0A951H861-F1
#
_cell.length_a   1.000
_cell.length_b   1.000
_cell.length_c   1.000
_cell.angle_alpha   90.00
_cell.angle_beta   90.00
_cell.angle_gamma   90.00
#
_symmetry.space_group_name_H-M   'P 1'
#
loop_
_entity.id
_entity.type
_entity.pdbx_description
1 polymer ?
#
loop_
_entity_poly.entity_id
_entity_poly.type
_entity_poly.pdbx_seq_one_letter_code
_entity_poly.pdbx_strand_id
1 'polypeptide(L)'
;MSESDWSQSFRLPLQLPAPPIRSIYNSSRIAPLKAKIARTQIFAAYRELADLYLQLGRYDDAAATYRAEAVQYRKKGLTDAAVLDDIKAARYETDVRLFVDRFALPQELNTLYTGARAEPFVGCYVGAFIDRDDNLHQTFFDENWQLHRKPAEFAAVVGKPHGSYFMYLSYGQKFPSAWIQHCKDENVIPQIAWEPANLNQVQDNAYLRSFAEACGAMDWPIFIRYASEMNGYWTPYHNNPKLYRAKFRLINRVLHQYAPRVATIWCVNNPPLNNVQDYYPGDDGCDWVGVNLYSVPYYENKPDRPAFLDSPLALLDPIYQMYARKKPIAVCEYGASHMAKLDRVLRNDFAVNKMALMYGGLRCLYPRVKLIDWFDMDMFRYPRPGKTINNHNLTEQATVVQAYHWQVSSSYFLGEFQHLADQRPMLPRPIIANQPVGGRTRFSIWVKTYAARPKVYFKLGQKIIYASNQPGAHTFDVDMTRIPPGRQPLTAYIYDDRNHFITAVSTTVTVVQHG
;
A
#
# COMPACT_ATOMS: atom_id res chain seq x y z
N MET A 1 18.36 -13.40 13.87
CA MET A 1 18.35 -12.02 14.39
C MET A 1 16.94 -11.76 14.88
N SER A 2 16.75 -11.46 16.16
CA SER A 2 15.43 -11.34 16.81
C SER A 2 14.65 -10.08 16.35
N GLU A 3 13.34 -10.00 16.60
CA GLU A 3 12.54 -8.78 16.35
C GLU A 3 13.15 -7.53 17.03
N SER A 4 13.70 -7.70 18.24
CA SER A 4 14.41 -6.63 18.96
C SER A 4 15.64 -6.14 18.20
N ASP A 5 16.40 -7.04 17.58
CA ASP A 5 17.64 -6.70 16.86
C ASP A 5 17.37 -5.91 15.56
N TRP A 6 16.29 -6.24 14.85
CA TRP A 6 15.93 -5.51 13.62
C TRP A 6 15.52 -4.07 13.93
N SER A 7 14.67 -3.89 14.94
CA SER A 7 14.25 -2.55 15.36
C SER A 7 15.43 -1.68 15.81
N GLN A 8 16.46 -2.30 16.39
CA GLN A 8 17.69 -1.64 16.82
C GLN A 8 18.59 -1.24 15.66
N SER A 9 18.58 -1.98 14.53
CA SER A 9 19.41 -1.69 13.36
C SER A 9 19.16 -0.30 12.74
N PHE A 10 17.98 0.28 13.00
CA PHE A 10 17.61 1.62 12.54
C PHE A 10 17.60 2.68 13.63
N ARG A 11 17.98 2.35 14.87
CA ARG A 11 18.02 3.32 15.97
C ARG A 11 19.20 4.26 15.81
N LEU A 12 18.95 5.52 16.14
CA LEU A 12 19.97 6.55 16.21
C LEU A 12 20.18 6.98 17.67
N PRO A 13 21.32 7.62 17.99
CA PRO A 13 21.50 8.30 19.26
C PRO A 13 20.36 9.30 19.53
N LEU A 14 19.94 9.43 20.80
CA LEU A 14 18.87 10.35 21.21
C LEU A 14 19.36 11.80 21.31
N GLN A 15 20.03 12.28 20.26
CA GLN A 15 20.60 13.61 20.14
C GLN A 15 20.44 14.11 18.70
N LEU A 16 20.00 15.36 18.55
CA LEU A 16 19.91 15.97 17.23
C LEU A 16 21.31 16.09 16.60
N PRO A 17 21.46 15.81 15.30
CA PRO A 17 22.77 15.79 14.66
C PRO A 17 23.30 17.19 14.36
N ALA A 18 22.41 18.18 14.24
CA ALA A 18 22.73 19.59 14.00
C ALA A 18 21.55 20.49 14.45
N PRO A 19 21.77 21.79 14.67
CA PRO A 19 20.69 22.74 14.87
C PRO A 19 19.66 22.68 13.72
N PRO A 20 18.35 22.80 13.99
CA PRO A 20 17.30 22.70 12.97
C PRO A 20 17.20 23.98 12.13
N ILE A 21 18.25 24.27 11.36
CA ILE A 21 18.38 25.46 10.50
C ILE A 21 18.28 25.01 9.04
N ARG A 22 17.30 25.56 8.31
CA ARG A 22 17.11 25.28 6.88
C ARG A 22 17.81 26.33 6.04
N SER A 23 18.81 25.92 5.25
CA SER A 23 19.41 26.76 4.22
C SER A 23 18.50 26.78 2.99
N ILE A 24 18.06 27.97 2.56
CA ILE A 24 17.23 28.13 1.36
C ILE A 24 18.04 28.87 0.30
N TYR A 25 18.39 28.17 -0.77
CA TYR A 25 19.04 28.76 -1.93
C TYR A 25 18.01 29.42 -2.85
N ASN A 26 18.35 30.56 -3.43
CA ASN A 26 17.44 31.37 -4.24
C ASN A 26 18.01 31.64 -5.63
N SER A 27 17.14 32.01 -6.57
CA SER A 27 17.52 32.39 -7.94
C SER A 27 16.65 33.53 -8.45
N SER A 28 17.26 34.51 -9.11
CA SER A 28 16.56 35.62 -9.77
C SER A 28 15.59 35.15 -10.87
N ARG A 29 15.72 33.91 -11.36
CA ARG A 29 14.83 33.31 -12.37
C ARG A 29 13.46 32.89 -11.82
N ILE A 30 13.30 32.72 -10.50
CA ILE A 30 12.05 32.21 -9.90
C ILE A 30 10.87 33.17 -10.14
N ALA A 31 11.05 34.46 -9.83
CA ALA A 31 9.96 35.43 -9.94
C ALA A 31 9.46 35.62 -11.39
N PRO A 32 10.33 35.75 -12.41
CA PRO A 32 9.91 35.76 -13.81
C PRO A 32 9.13 34.50 -14.23
N LEU A 33 9.56 33.31 -13.80
CA LEU A 33 8.87 32.07 -14.12
C LEU A 33 7.47 31.99 -13.48
N LYS A 34 7.35 32.39 -12.20
CA LYS A 34 6.04 32.48 -11.53
C LYS A 34 5.11 33.47 -12.23
N ALA A 35 5.60 34.64 -12.62
CA ALA A 35 4.82 35.63 -13.37
C ALA A 35 4.36 35.09 -14.74
N LYS A 36 5.25 34.37 -15.45
CA LYS A 36 4.93 33.70 -16.71
C LYS A 36 3.83 32.65 -16.52
N ILE A 37 3.94 31.79 -15.51
CA ILE A 37 2.91 30.78 -15.16
C ILE A 37 1.57 31.45 -14.87
N ALA A 38 1.55 32.49 -14.03
CA ALA A 38 0.33 33.22 -13.67
C ALA A 38 -0.35 33.82 -14.90
N ARG A 39 0.43 34.34 -15.86
CA ARG A 39 -0.09 34.96 -17.09
C ARG A 39 -0.54 33.96 -18.14
N THR A 40 0.23 32.89 -18.39
CA THR A 40 0.05 32.06 -19.59
C THR A 40 -0.32 30.61 -19.30
N GLN A 41 -0.07 30.11 -18.09
CA GLN A 41 -0.33 28.72 -17.68
C GLN A 41 0.26 27.66 -18.63
N ILE A 42 1.36 27.97 -19.34
CA ILE A 42 1.99 27.02 -20.26
C ILE A 42 2.79 25.95 -19.50
N PHE A 43 2.61 24.68 -19.86
CA PHE A 43 3.24 23.53 -19.19
C PHE A 43 4.77 23.63 -19.11
N ALA A 44 5.43 24.09 -20.18
CA ALA A 44 6.88 24.25 -20.20
C ALA A 44 7.41 25.18 -19.09
N ALA A 45 6.65 26.20 -18.67
CA ALA A 45 7.05 27.10 -17.60
C ALA A 45 6.96 26.45 -16.21
N TYR A 46 5.98 25.55 -15.98
CA TYR A 46 5.90 24.75 -14.76
C TYR A 46 7.10 23.83 -14.63
N ARG A 47 7.44 23.11 -15.71
CA ARG A 47 8.60 22.19 -15.75
C ARG A 47 9.90 22.93 -15.48
N GLU A 48 10.13 24.05 -16.16
CA GLU A 48 11.34 24.86 -15.95
C GLU A 48 11.45 25.36 -14.50
N LEU A 49 10.34 25.77 -13.89
CA LEU A 49 10.31 26.20 -12.50
C LEU A 49 10.57 25.05 -11.52
N ALA A 50 9.97 23.88 -11.76
CA ALA A 50 10.19 22.70 -10.94
C ALA A 50 11.65 22.24 -11.01
N ASP A 51 12.23 22.17 -12.21
CA ASP A 51 13.64 21.80 -12.41
C ASP A 51 14.59 22.79 -11.72
N LEU A 52 14.31 24.09 -11.80
CA LEU A 52 15.07 25.11 -11.06
C LEU A 52 14.98 24.90 -9.55
N TYR A 53 13.80 24.57 -9.02
CA TYR A 53 13.65 24.28 -7.59
C TYR A 53 14.42 23.03 -7.17
N LEU A 54 14.44 21.97 -7.99
CA LEU A 54 15.24 20.78 -7.73
C LEU A 54 16.74 21.10 -7.71
N GLN A 55 17.23 21.91 -8.66
CA GLN A 55 18.63 22.37 -8.69
C GLN A 55 19.03 23.17 -7.45
N LEU A 56 18.09 23.93 -6.87
CA LEU A 56 18.29 24.72 -5.65
C LEU A 56 18.06 23.93 -4.35
N GLY A 57 17.73 22.63 -4.43
CA GLY A 57 17.36 21.81 -3.25
C GLY A 57 16.03 22.20 -2.61
N ARG A 58 15.17 22.94 -3.33
CA ARG A 58 13.84 23.39 -2.88
C ARG A 58 12.76 22.37 -3.22
N TYR A 59 12.89 21.16 -2.66
CA TYR A 59 12.06 20.00 -3.00
C TYR A 59 10.55 20.20 -2.77
N ASP A 60 10.16 20.86 -1.67
CA ASP A 60 8.73 21.14 -1.39
C ASP A 60 8.14 22.12 -2.42
N ASP A 61 8.91 23.10 -2.89
CA ASP A 61 8.47 24.03 -3.93
C ASP A 61 8.38 23.35 -5.30
N ALA A 62 9.31 22.43 -5.61
CA ALA A 62 9.25 21.62 -6.82
C ALA A 62 8.00 20.74 -6.82
N ALA A 63 7.71 20.07 -5.70
CA ALA A 63 6.49 19.29 -5.53
C ALA A 63 5.22 20.14 -5.73
N ALA A 64 5.13 21.30 -5.07
CA ALA A 64 3.99 22.21 -5.23
C ALA A 64 3.81 22.66 -6.69
N THR A 65 4.92 22.84 -7.42
CA THR A 65 4.89 23.21 -8.84
C THR A 65 4.34 22.07 -9.71
N TYR A 66 4.75 20.81 -9.47
CA TYR A 66 4.18 19.65 -10.16
C TYR A 66 2.69 19.45 -9.83
N ARG A 67 2.26 19.62 -8.57
CA ARG A 67 0.83 19.59 -8.21
C ARG A 67 0.03 20.66 -8.96
N ALA A 68 0.58 21.87 -9.09
CA ALA A 68 -0.05 22.94 -9.83
C ALA A 68 -0.14 22.63 -11.34
N GLU A 69 0.87 21.98 -11.93
CA GLU A 69 0.84 21.48 -13.31
C GLU A 69 -0.23 20.40 -13.49
N ALA A 70 -0.33 19.44 -12.56
CA ALA A 70 -1.33 18.38 -12.56
C ALA A 70 -2.77 18.94 -12.55
N VAL A 71 -3.03 20.03 -11.83
CA VAL A 71 -4.32 20.73 -11.85
C VAL A 71 -4.66 21.24 -13.25
N GLN A 72 -3.67 21.75 -14.00
CA GLN A 72 -3.89 22.19 -15.39
C GLN A 72 -4.17 21.02 -16.33
N TYR A 73 -3.47 19.90 -16.16
CA TYR A 73 -3.75 18.69 -16.93
C TYR A 73 -5.20 18.19 -16.72
N ARG A 74 -5.68 18.16 -15.48
CA ARG A 74 -7.07 17.81 -15.16
C ARG A 74 -8.08 18.73 -15.83
N LYS A 75 -7.85 20.05 -15.83
CA LYS A 75 -8.73 21.03 -16.50
C LYS A 75 -8.84 20.79 -18.01
N LYS A 76 -7.84 20.15 -18.62
CA LYS A 76 -7.82 19.78 -20.04
C LYS A 76 -8.30 18.34 -20.31
N GLY A 77 -8.79 17.63 -19.30
CA GLY A 77 -9.22 16.22 -19.43
C GLY A 77 -8.07 15.22 -19.58
N LEU A 78 -6.82 15.64 -19.32
CA LEU A 78 -5.61 14.82 -19.47
C LEU A 78 -5.28 14.10 -18.15
N THR A 79 -6.16 13.19 -17.72
CA THR A 79 -6.09 12.55 -16.39
C THR A 79 -4.79 11.79 -16.14
N ASP A 80 -4.32 10.98 -17.10
CA ASP A 80 -3.08 10.22 -16.91
C ASP A 80 -1.85 11.13 -16.77
N ALA A 81 -1.80 12.23 -17.53
CA ALA A 81 -0.72 13.21 -17.40
C ALA A 81 -0.75 13.90 -16.03
N ALA A 82 -1.94 14.21 -15.51
CA ALA A 82 -2.08 14.74 -14.15
C ALA A 82 -1.59 13.74 -13.09
N VAL A 83 -1.95 12.45 -13.21
CA VAL A 83 -1.49 11.40 -12.28
C VAL A 83 0.03 11.25 -12.33
N LEU A 84 0.65 11.32 -13.51
CA LEU A 84 2.11 11.28 -13.63
C LEU A 84 2.78 12.47 -12.92
N ASP A 85 2.21 13.67 -13.01
CA ASP A 85 2.73 14.83 -12.28
C ASP A 85 2.49 14.74 -10.77
N ASP A 86 1.38 14.13 -10.33
CA ASP A 86 1.17 13.82 -8.92
C ASP A 86 2.20 12.81 -8.39
N ILE A 87 2.56 11.80 -9.17
CA ILE A 87 3.64 10.86 -8.84
C ILE A 87 4.97 11.61 -8.74
N LYS A 88 5.28 12.53 -9.68
CA LYS A 88 6.49 13.37 -9.61
C LYS A 88 6.51 14.25 -8.38
N ALA A 89 5.40 14.92 -8.06
CA ALA A 89 5.28 15.72 -6.85
C ALA A 89 5.56 14.86 -5.61
N ALA A 90 4.91 13.71 -5.53
CA ALA A 90 5.05 12.76 -4.43
C ALA A 90 6.47 12.19 -4.30
N ARG A 91 7.39 12.33 -5.27
CA ARG A 91 8.83 12.03 -5.08
C ARG A 91 9.46 12.99 -4.08
N TYR A 92 9.11 14.27 -4.17
CA TYR A 92 9.81 15.36 -3.49
C TYR A 92 9.11 15.89 -2.24
N GLU A 93 7.80 15.65 -2.10
CA GLU A 93 7.02 16.10 -0.93
C GLU A 93 7.60 15.57 0.38
N THR A 94 7.65 16.41 1.41
CA THR A 94 7.85 15.97 2.78
C THR A 94 6.51 15.95 3.52
N ASP A 95 6.09 14.79 4.00
CA ASP A 95 4.88 14.58 4.80
C ASP A 95 5.27 13.97 6.15
N VAL A 96 4.98 14.69 7.23
CA VAL A 96 5.29 14.29 8.61
C VAL A 96 4.03 14.44 9.44
N ARG A 97 3.56 13.35 10.04
CA ARG A 97 2.33 13.35 10.85
C ARG A 97 2.55 12.64 12.17
N LEU A 98 1.95 13.20 13.22
CA LEU A 98 2.05 12.69 14.59
C LEU A 98 0.74 12.02 14.98
N PHE A 99 0.84 10.82 15.54
CA PHE A 99 -0.30 10.02 15.96
C PHE A 99 -0.12 9.53 17.40
N VAL A 100 -1.26 9.34 18.06
CA VAL A 100 -1.36 8.53 19.27
C VAL A 100 -2.20 7.30 18.92
N ASP A 101 -1.73 6.12 19.31
CA ASP A 101 -2.50 4.91 19.11
C ASP A 101 -3.59 4.83 20.18
N ARG A 102 -4.83 4.57 19.75
CA ARG A 102 -5.97 4.32 20.65
C ARG A 102 -7.01 3.45 19.97
N PHE A 103 -7.89 2.85 20.76
CA PHE A 103 -9.09 2.23 20.20
C PHE A 103 -9.95 3.28 19.49
N ALA A 104 -10.53 2.88 18.35
CA ALA A 104 -11.40 3.73 17.58
C ALA A 104 -12.71 3.99 18.33
N LEU A 105 -13.18 5.24 18.30
CA LEU A 105 -14.49 5.61 18.83
C LEU A 105 -15.60 5.06 17.93
N PRO A 106 -16.81 4.78 18.45
CA PRO A 106 -17.94 4.29 17.66
C PRO A 106 -18.22 5.09 16.38
N GLN A 107 -18.16 6.42 16.44
CA GLN A 107 -18.41 7.28 15.28
C GLN A 107 -17.31 7.16 14.21
N GLU A 108 -16.07 6.94 14.64
CA GLU A 108 -14.96 6.72 13.70
C GLU A 108 -15.11 5.38 12.98
N LEU A 109 -15.62 4.36 13.67
CA LEU A 109 -15.85 3.03 13.10
C LEU A 109 -16.86 3.05 11.95
N ASN A 110 -17.89 3.89 12.03
CA ASN A 110 -18.86 4.09 10.94
C ASN A 110 -18.21 4.59 9.64
N THR A 111 -17.05 5.25 9.72
CA THR A 111 -16.31 5.71 8.54
C THR A 111 -15.29 4.68 8.05
N LEU A 112 -14.95 3.68 8.86
CA LEU A 112 -13.89 2.70 8.60
C LEU A 112 -14.38 1.35 8.09
N TYR A 113 -15.68 1.11 8.18
CA TYR A 113 -16.32 -0.15 7.83
C TYR A 113 -17.52 0.09 6.92
N THR A 114 -17.70 -0.71 5.88
CA THR A 114 -18.87 -0.64 4.98
C THR A 114 -19.88 -1.75 5.19
N GLY A 115 -19.51 -2.83 5.86
CA GLY A 115 -20.33 -4.04 5.88
C GLY A 115 -20.15 -4.91 4.65
N ALA A 116 -19.13 -4.69 3.83
CA ALA A 116 -18.86 -5.54 2.68
C ALA A 116 -18.49 -6.96 3.13
N ARG A 117 -18.79 -7.94 2.27
CA ARG A 117 -18.47 -9.35 2.55
C ARG A 117 -16.98 -9.52 2.78
N ALA A 118 -16.62 -10.31 3.79
CA ALA A 118 -15.25 -10.54 4.24
C ALA A 118 -14.47 -9.26 4.64
N GLU A 119 -15.11 -8.10 4.82
CA GLU A 119 -14.44 -6.88 5.29
C GLU A 119 -14.12 -6.99 6.79
N PRO A 120 -12.84 -6.85 7.21
CA PRO A 120 -12.51 -6.75 8.61
C PRO A 120 -12.96 -5.38 9.11
N PHE A 121 -13.56 -5.36 10.30
CA PHE A 121 -14.09 -4.15 10.92
C PHE A 121 -13.02 -3.06 11.04
N VAL A 122 -11.82 -3.46 11.49
CA VAL A 122 -10.59 -2.65 11.56
C VAL A 122 -9.41 -3.54 11.21
N GLY A 123 -8.35 -2.95 10.66
CA GLY A 123 -7.13 -3.66 10.26
C GLY A 123 -7.12 -3.98 8.78
N CYS A 124 -6.05 -4.64 8.36
CA CYS A 124 -5.77 -4.99 6.98
C CYS A 124 -5.25 -6.43 6.94
N TYR A 125 -5.93 -7.32 6.22
CA TYR A 125 -5.37 -8.64 5.94
C TYR A 125 -4.05 -8.47 5.20
N VAL A 126 -3.03 -9.19 5.65
CA VAL A 126 -1.83 -9.42 4.85
C VAL A 126 -2.03 -10.73 4.11
N GLY A 127 -1.75 -10.72 2.82
CA GLY A 127 -1.82 -11.90 1.98
C GLY A 127 -0.65 -12.01 1.01
N ALA A 128 -0.62 -13.08 0.23
CA ALA A 128 0.42 -13.30 -0.77
C ALA A 128 -0.01 -14.27 -1.89
N PHE A 129 0.63 -14.15 -3.05
CA PHE A 129 0.74 -15.23 -4.02
C PHE A 129 2.10 -15.86 -3.87
N ILE A 130 2.16 -17.17 -3.59
CA ILE A 130 3.38 -17.89 -3.22
C ILE A 130 3.73 -19.05 -4.17
N ASP A 131 2.87 -19.36 -5.14
CA ASP A 131 3.02 -20.55 -6.01
C ASP A 131 4.25 -20.50 -6.94
N ARG A 132 4.98 -19.39 -6.95
CA ARG A 132 6.20 -19.17 -7.74
C ARG A 132 7.40 -18.75 -6.88
N ASP A 133 7.33 -19.05 -5.60
CA ASP A 133 8.48 -19.03 -4.72
C ASP A 133 9.16 -20.41 -4.74
N ASP A 134 10.43 -20.45 -5.17
CA ASP A 134 11.22 -21.68 -5.24
C ASP A 134 11.90 -22.03 -3.91
N ASN A 135 11.90 -21.11 -2.95
CA ASN A 135 12.44 -21.35 -1.61
C ASN A 135 11.42 -22.05 -0.69
N LEU A 136 10.17 -22.20 -1.14
CA LEU A 136 9.15 -23.01 -0.49
C LEU A 136 9.11 -24.40 -1.12
N HIS A 137 9.32 -25.43 -0.32
CA HIS A 137 9.49 -26.79 -0.80
C HIS A 137 8.27 -27.68 -0.55
N GLN A 138 7.39 -27.30 0.36
CA GLN A 138 6.16 -28.04 0.64
C GLN A 138 5.09 -27.69 -0.37
N THR A 139 4.61 -28.72 -1.08
CA THR A 139 3.66 -28.55 -2.18
C THR A 139 2.52 -29.55 -2.15
N PHE A 140 1.47 -29.22 -2.89
CA PHE A 140 0.35 -30.11 -3.19
C PHE A 140 -0.29 -29.70 -4.53
N PHE A 141 -1.14 -30.57 -5.07
CA PHE A 141 -1.88 -30.32 -6.32
C PHE A 141 -3.38 -30.16 -6.06
N ASP A 142 -4.03 -29.34 -6.87
CA ASP A 142 -5.50 -29.22 -6.91
C ASP A 142 -6.13 -30.10 -8.02
N GLU A 143 -7.45 -29.96 -8.21
CA GLU A 143 -8.25 -30.66 -9.22
C GLU A 143 -7.88 -30.31 -10.67
N ASN A 144 -7.12 -29.22 -10.85
CA ASN A 144 -6.63 -28.75 -12.14
C ASN A 144 -5.17 -29.16 -12.39
N TRP A 145 -4.56 -29.97 -11.50
CA TRP A 145 -3.14 -30.31 -11.51
C TRP A 145 -2.23 -29.08 -11.40
N GLN A 146 -2.73 -28.00 -10.80
CA GLN A 146 -1.93 -26.84 -10.47
C GLN A 146 -1.12 -27.13 -9.21
N LEU A 147 0.20 -26.90 -9.27
CA LEU A 147 1.09 -27.02 -8.13
C LEU A 147 0.95 -25.78 -7.24
N HIS A 148 0.68 -25.99 -5.95
CA HIS A 148 0.58 -24.96 -4.94
C HIS A 148 1.68 -25.09 -3.88
N ARG A 149 2.12 -23.96 -3.31
CA ARG A 149 2.95 -23.95 -2.09
C ARG A 149 2.06 -23.94 -0.85
N LYS A 150 2.56 -24.43 0.28
CA LYS A 150 1.82 -24.44 1.55
C LYS A 150 1.88 -23.09 2.28
N PRO A 151 0.72 -22.47 2.62
CA PRO A 151 0.63 -21.29 3.47
C PRO A 151 1.47 -21.35 4.76
N ALA A 152 1.37 -22.46 5.51
CA ALA A 152 2.14 -22.66 6.74
C ALA A 152 3.67 -22.55 6.58
N GLU A 153 4.24 -23.00 5.45
CA GLU A 153 5.69 -22.89 5.21
C GLU A 153 6.09 -21.44 4.99
N PHE A 154 5.33 -20.71 4.16
CA PHE A 154 5.57 -19.28 3.94
C PHE A 154 5.44 -18.50 5.25
N ALA A 155 4.39 -18.76 6.04
CA ALA A 155 4.16 -18.13 7.33
C ALA A 155 5.32 -18.36 8.31
N ALA A 156 5.93 -19.55 8.30
CA ALA A 156 7.11 -19.86 9.11
C ALA A 156 8.34 -19.06 8.66
N VAL A 157 8.55 -18.89 7.35
CA VAL A 157 9.69 -18.11 6.81
C VAL A 157 9.56 -16.62 7.14
N VAL A 158 8.37 -16.04 6.93
CA VAL A 158 8.13 -14.60 7.14
C VAL A 158 7.74 -14.25 8.58
N GLY A 159 7.58 -15.26 9.44
CA GLY A 159 7.29 -15.13 10.86
C GLY A 159 5.89 -14.57 11.19
N LYS A 160 4.93 -14.67 10.26
CA LYS A 160 3.52 -14.30 10.51
C LYS A 160 2.58 -15.10 9.59
N PRO A 161 1.48 -15.68 10.11
CA PRO A 161 0.36 -16.13 9.30
C PRO A 161 -0.22 -15.01 8.42
N HIS A 162 -0.86 -15.38 7.32
CA HIS A 162 -1.47 -14.45 6.37
C HIS A 162 -2.97 -14.71 6.27
N GLY A 163 -3.77 -13.63 6.31
CA GLY A 163 -5.23 -13.72 6.26
C GLY A 163 -5.77 -14.05 4.87
N SER A 164 -4.94 -13.96 3.82
CA SER A 164 -5.31 -14.26 2.44
C SER A 164 -4.15 -14.90 1.69
N TYR A 165 -4.44 -15.84 0.80
CA TYR A 165 -3.53 -16.22 -0.28
C TYR A 165 -4.28 -16.23 -1.59
N PHE A 166 -3.61 -15.88 -2.69
CA PHE A 166 -4.24 -15.90 -3.99
C PHE A 166 -3.58 -16.84 -4.98
N MET A 167 -4.38 -17.33 -5.93
CA MET A 167 -3.96 -18.09 -7.09
C MET A 167 -4.54 -17.48 -8.36
N TYR A 168 -3.92 -17.75 -9.51
CA TYR A 168 -4.52 -17.49 -10.82
C TYR A 168 -5.26 -18.74 -11.29
N LEU A 169 -6.50 -18.56 -11.76
CA LEU A 169 -7.33 -19.61 -12.34
C LEU A 169 -7.90 -19.13 -13.68
N SER A 170 -7.74 -19.92 -14.74
CA SER A 170 -8.37 -19.60 -16.02
C SER A 170 -9.87 -19.90 -15.98
N TYR A 171 -10.69 -19.02 -16.54
CA TYR A 171 -12.13 -19.27 -16.68
C TYR A 171 -12.38 -20.52 -17.53
N GLY A 172 -13.26 -21.41 -17.05
CA GLY A 172 -13.51 -22.72 -17.63
C GLY A 172 -12.82 -23.88 -16.89
N GLN A 173 -11.80 -23.61 -16.06
CA GLN A 173 -11.19 -24.61 -15.19
C GLN A 173 -12.08 -24.99 -14.01
N LYS A 174 -11.85 -26.17 -13.42
CA LYS A 174 -12.64 -26.67 -12.28
C LYS A 174 -12.43 -25.78 -11.06
N PHE A 175 -13.45 -25.73 -10.20
CA PHE A 175 -13.32 -25.10 -8.89
C PHE A 175 -12.23 -25.83 -8.07
N PRO A 176 -11.21 -25.12 -7.55
CA PRO A 176 -10.05 -25.74 -6.91
C PRO A 176 -10.34 -26.11 -5.44
N SER A 177 -11.31 -27.00 -5.20
CA SER A 177 -11.80 -27.30 -3.84
C SER A 177 -10.71 -27.77 -2.88
N ALA A 178 -9.71 -28.53 -3.34
CA ALA A 178 -8.61 -29.00 -2.51
C ALA A 178 -7.76 -27.82 -1.98
N TRP A 179 -7.47 -26.83 -2.82
CA TRP A 179 -6.75 -25.63 -2.42
C TRP A 179 -7.57 -24.75 -1.46
N ILE A 180 -8.86 -24.56 -1.78
CA ILE A 180 -9.78 -23.80 -0.92
C ILE A 180 -9.93 -24.45 0.45
N GLN A 181 -10.05 -25.77 0.51
CA GLN A 181 -10.14 -26.51 1.78
C GLN A 181 -8.85 -26.37 2.59
N HIS A 182 -7.68 -26.44 1.95
CA HIS A 182 -6.40 -26.23 2.64
C HIS A 182 -6.30 -24.81 3.25
N CYS A 183 -6.68 -23.77 2.51
CA CYS A 183 -6.75 -22.42 3.05
C CYS A 183 -7.73 -22.30 4.22
N LYS A 184 -8.92 -22.91 4.10
CA LYS A 184 -9.93 -22.92 5.16
C LYS A 184 -9.42 -23.58 6.44
N ASP A 185 -8.77 -24.73 6.33
CA ASP A 185 -8.21 -25.48 7.47
C ASP A 185 -7.13 -24.67 8.22
N GLU A 186 -6.49 -23.71 7.54
CA GLU A 186 -5.49 -22.79 8.10
C GLU A 186 -6.04 -21.39 8.45
N ASN A 187 -7.38 -21.23 8.49
CA ASN A 187 -8.05 -19.94 8.77
C ASN A 187 -7.68 -18.80 7.80
N VAL A 188 -7.40 -19.15 6.55
CA VAL A 188 -7.05 -18.21 5.48
C VAL A 188 -8.24 -18.01 4.54
N ILE A 189 -8.48 -16.77 4.10
CA ILE A 189 -9.41 -16.45 3.03
C ILE A 189 -8.73 -16.71 1.67
N PRO A 190 -9.13 -17.72 0.88
CA PRO A 190 -8.58 -17.89 -0.45
C PRO A 190 -9.10 -16.82 -1.42
N GLN A 191 -8.23 -16.35 -2.30
CA GLN A 191 -8.54 -15.43 -3.38
C GLN A 191 -8.25 -16.08 -4.75
N ILE A 192 -9.28 -16.15 -5.60
CA ILE A 192 -9.14 -16.63 -6.97
C ILE A 192 -9.06 -15.42 -7.92
N ALA A 193 -7.89 -15.21 -8.52
CA ALA A 193 -7.75 -14.31 -9.67
C ALA A 193 -8.27 -15.04 -10.92
N TRP A 194 -9.54 -14.79 -11.26
CA TRP A 194 -10.29 -15.57 -12.24
C TRP A 194 -10.24 -14.90 -13.62
N GLU A 195 -9.46 -15.49 -14.54
CA GLU A 195 -9.08 -14.86 -15.78
C GLU A 195 -9.80 -15.45 -17.01
N PRO A 196 -10.69 -14.68 -17.66
CA PRO A 196 -11.28 -15.10 -18.91
C PRO A 196 -10.34 -14.85 -20.11
N ALA A 197 -10.13 -15.86 -20.95
CA ALA A 197 -9.59 -15.68 -22.32
C ALA A 197 -10.30 -14.59 -23.16
N ASN A 198 -11.61 -14.41 -23.04
CA ASN A 198 -12.40 -13.29 -23.59
C ASN A 198 -13.75 -13.13 -22.85
N LEU A 199 -14.44 -12.01 -23.01
CA LEU A 199 -15.70 -11.72 -22.29
C LEU A 199 -16.91 -12.58 -22.73
N ASN A 200 -16.91 -13.14 -23.95
CA ASN A 200 -18.07 -13.88 -24.47
C ASN A 200 -18.23 -15.27 -23.87
N GLN A 201 -17.17 -15.85 -23.32
CA GLN A 201 -17.24 -17.14 -22.62
C GLN A 201 -18.03 -17.06 -21.31
N VAL A 202 -18.14 -15.87 -20.72
CA VAL A 202 -18.80 -15.68 -19.42
C VAL A 202 -20.30 -15.60 -19.64
N GLN A 203 -21.01 -16.65 -19.28
CA GLN A 203 -22.45 -16.80 -19.48
C GLN A 203 -23.07 -17.42 -18.23
N ASP A 204 -24.37 -17.18 -18.05
CA ASP A 204 -25.17 -17.82 -17.01
C ASP A 204 -25.47 -19.27 -17.43
N ASN A 205 -24.45 -20.12 -17.36
CA ASN A 205 -24.48 -21.50 -17.84
C ASN A 205 -24.19 -22.48 -16.71
N ALA A 206 -24.26 -23.78 -17.02
CA ALA A 206 -24.01 -24.85 -16.06
C ALA A 206 -22.65 -24.73 -15.37
N TYR A 207 -21.61 -24.30 -16.11
CA TYR A 207 -20.28 -24.09 -15.55
C TYR A 207 -20.28 -23.01 -14.45
N LEU A 208 -20.77 -21.80 -14.75
CA LEU A 208 -20.77 -20.70 -13.78
C LEU A 208 -21.62 -21.03 -12.54
N ARG A 209 -22.77 -21.68 -12.74
CA ARG A 209 -23.65 -22.11 -11.62
C ARG A 209 -22.99 -23.17 -10.77
N SER A 210 -22.40 -24.21 -11.37
CA SER A 210 -21.70 -25.27 -10.63
C SER A 210 -20.49 -24.72 -9.87
N PHE A 211 -19.77 -23.76 -10.46
CA PHE A 211 -18.67 -23.07 -9.78
C PHE A 211 -19.18 -22.28 -8.56
N ALA A 212 -20.30 -21.55 -8.71
CA ALA A 212 -20.90 -20.79 -7.62
C ALA A 212 -21.48 -21.70 -6.52
N GLU A 213 -22.11 -22.82 -6.88
CA GLU A 213 -22.56 -23.85 -5.93
C GLU A 213 -21.39 -24.46 -5.15
N ALA A 214 -20.27 -24.75 -5.84
CA ALA A 214 -19.06 -25.24 -5.20
C ALA A 214 -18.46 -24.20 -4.23
N CYS A 215 -18.43 -22.91 -4.60
CA CYS A 215 -18.07 -21.84 -3.66
C CYS A 215 -18.97 -21.85 -2.42
N GLY A 216 -20.29 -22.02 -2.60
CA GLY A 216 -21.26 -22.04 -1.50
C GLY A 216 -21.07 -23.24 -0.58
N ALA A 217 -20.77 -24.41 -1.15
CA ALA A 217 -20.55 -25.66 -0.41
C ALA A 217 -19.32 -25.60 0.52
N MET A 218 -18.36 -24.71 0.26
CA MET A 218 -17.20 -24.52 1.14
C MET A 218 -17.58 -23.89 2.48
N ASP A 219 -18.72 -23.19 2.58
CA ASP A 219 -19.15 -22.43 3.77
C ASP A 219 -18.03 -21.55 4.38
N TRP A 220 -17.25 -20.92 3.51
CA TRP A 220 -16.10 -20.10 3.88
C TRP A 220 -16.07 -18.81 3.05
N PRO A 221 -15.56 -17.68 3.58
CA PRO A 221 -15.28 -16.52 2.74
C PRO A 221 -14.28 -16.89 1.63
N ILE A 222 -14.55 -16.41 0.42
CA ILE A 222 -13.67 -16.53 -0.73
C ILE A 222 -13.66 -15.19 -1.45
N PHE A 223 -12.49 -14.67 -1.80
CA PHE A 223 -12.37 -13.53 -2.68
C PHE A 223 -12.37 -14.01 -4.14
N ILE A 224 -13.27 -13.47 -4.97
CA ILE A 224 -13.25 -13.70 -6.42
C ILE A 224 -12.86 -12.40 -7.12
N ARG A 225 -11.65 -12.40 -7.68
CA ARG A 225 -11.06 -11.26 -8.40
C ARG A 225 -11.14 -11.56 -9.90
N TYR A 226 -12.29 -11.27 -10.50
CA TYR A 226 -12.57 -11.58 -11.91
C TYR A 226 -12.02 -10.51 -12.86
N ALA A 227 -11.31 -10.95 -13.91
CA ALA A 227 -10.87 -10.12 -15.04
C ALA A 227 -10.22 -8.78 -14.62
N SER A 228 -9.14 -8.88 -13.83
CA SER A 228 -8.40 -7.73 -13.31
C SER A 228 -7.64 -6.96 -14.39
N GLU A 229 -7.22 -5.73 -14.08
CA GLU A 229 -6.38 -4.91 -14.97
C GLU A 229 -7.03 -4.60 -16.33
N MET A 230 -8.36 -4.66 -16.40
CA MET A 230 -9.15 -4.39 -17.61
C MET A 230 -8.91 -2.99 -18.21
N ASN A 231 -8.37 -2.07 -17.41
CA ASN A 231 -7.96 -0.74 -17.84
C ASN A 231 -6.67 -0.74 -18.69
N GLY A 232 -5.88 -1.82 -18.67
CA GLY A 232 -4.66 -1.98 -19.46
C GLY A 232 -4.86 -2.72 -20.78
N TYR A 233 -4.17 -2.26 -21.84
CA TYR A 233 -4.28 -2.79 -23.21
C TYR A 233 -3.79 -4.24 -23.39
N TRP A 234 -3.09 -4.78 -22.40
CA TRP A 234 -2.52 -6.13 -22.44
C TRP A 234 -3.52 -7.24 -22.07
N THR A 235 -4.72 -6.90 -21.61
CA THR A 235 -5.75 -7.89 -21.25
C THR A 235 -6.74 -8.12 -22.38
N PRO A 236 -7.23 -9.35 -22.64
CA PRO A 236 -8.13 -9.61 -23.77
C PRO A 236 -9.53 -8.98 -23.62
N TYR A 237 -9.82 -8.35 -22.50
CA TYR A 237 -11.10 -7.74 -22.15
C TYR A 237 -11.04 -6.21 -22.01
N HIS A 238 -9.97 -5.57 -22.51
CA HIS A 238 -9.69 -4.14 -22.37
C HIS A 238 -10.42 -3.20 -23.36
N ASN A 239 -11.16 -3.73 -24.33
CA ASN A 239 -11.74 -2.94 -25.44
C ASN A 239 -13.25 -2.72 -25.37
N ASN A 240 -13.96 -3.35 -24.43
CA ASN A 240 -15.41 -3.25 -24.35
C ASN A 240 -15.89 -3.05 -22.91
N PRO A 241 -15.80 -1.82 -22.37
CA PRO A 241 -16.20 -1.52 -21.00
C PRO A 241 -17.67 -1.87 -20.71
N LYS A 242 -18.57 -1.65 -21.68
CA LYS A 242 -19.99 -1.99 -21.54
C LYS A 242 -20.20 -3.49 -21.34
N LEU A 243 -19.57 -4.32 -22.18
CA LEU A 243 -19.64 -5.78 -22.05
C LEU A 243 -18.95 -6.25 -20.76
N TYR A 244 -17.79 -5.68 -20.42
CA TYR A 244 -17.09 -5.99 -19.18
C TYR A 244 -17.99 -5.81 -17.97
N ARG A 245 -18.62 -4.63 -17.84
CA ARG A 245 -19.56 -4.32 -16.75
C ARG A 245 -20.71 -5.31 -16.69
N ALA A 246 -21.28 -5.66 -17.85
CA ALA A 246 -22.36 -6.65 -17.92
C ALA A 246 -21.91 -8.04 -17.42
N LYS A 247 -20.70 -8.49 -17.79
CA LYS A 247 -20.16 -9.79 -17.36
C LYS A 247 -19.73 -9.81 -15.89
N PHE A 248 -19.14 -8.72 -15.39
CA PHE A 248 -18.81 -8.60 -13.98
C PHE A 248 -20.08 -8.68 -13.12
N ARG A 249 -21.13 -7.92 -13.48
CA ARG A 249 -22.42 -7.95 -12.77
C ARG A 249 -23.11 -9.31 -12.84
N LEU A 250 -22.99 -10.02 -13.97
CA LEU A 250 -23.46 -11.40 -14.11
C LEU A 250 -22.77 -12.32 -13.09
N ILE A 251 -21.43 -12.30 -13.03
CA ILE A 251 -20.66 -13.09 -12.08
C ILE A 251 -21.05 -12.74 -10.64
N ASN A 252 -21.08 -11.46 -10.30
CA ASN A 252 -21.46 -11.01 -8.96
C ASN A 252 -22.83 -11.53 -8.55
N ARG A 253 -23.84 -11.39 -9.42
CA ARG A 253 -25.20 -11.88 -9.16
C ARG A 253 -25.23 -13.39 -8.96
N VAL A 254 -24.61 -14.17 -9.85
CA VAL A 254 -24.66 -15.64 -9.76
C VAL A 254 -23.90 -16.12 -8.52
N LEU A 255 -22.71 -15.58 -8.25
CA LEU A 255 -21.98 -15.94 -7.03
C LEU A 255 -22.79 -15.63 -5.76
N HIS A 256 -23.41 -14.45 -5.64
CA HIS A 256 -24.19 -14.12 -4.46
C HIS A 256 -25.49 -14.92 -4.32
N GLN A 257 -26.03 -15.47 -5.41
CA GLN A 257 -27.20 -16.35 -5.37
C GLN A 257 -26.89 -17.69 -4.70
N TYR A 258 -25.72 -18.28 -4.96
CA TYR A 258 -25.36 -19.62 -4.47
C TYR A 258 -24.34 -19.61 -3.32
N ALA A 259 -23.55 -18.54 -3.20
CA ALA A 259 -22.43 -18.42 -2.26
C ALA A 259 -22.42 -17.04 -1.58
N PRO A 260 -23.31 -16.79 -0.60
CA PRO A 260 -23.50 -15.46 0.00
C PRO A 260 -22.28 -14.95 0.80
N ARG A 261 -21.30 -15.82 1.12
CA ARG A 261 -20.04 -15.46 1.78
C ARG A 261 -18.94 -15.01 0.82
N VAL A 262 -19.11 -15.20 -0.50
CA VAL A 262 -18.14 -14.78 -1.51
C VAL A 262 -18.10 -13.27 -1.63
N ALA A 263 -16.90 -12.69 -1.64
CA ALA A 263 -16.67 -11.28 -1.89
C ALA A 263 -16.04 -11.09 -3.28
N THR A 264 -16.70 -10.33 -4.17
CA THR A 264 -16.14 -10.01 -5.48
C THR A 264 -15.26 -8.76 -5.41
N ILE A 265 -14.08 -8.82 -6.06
CA ILE A 265 -13.13 -7.70 -6.13
C ILE A 265 -13.04 -7.21 -7.57
N TRP A 266 -13.45 -5.95 -7.81
CA TRP A 266 -13.21 -5.26 -9.07
C TRP A 266 -11.83 -4.61 -9.03
N CYS A 267 -10.84 -5.20 -9.70
CA CYS A 267 -9.43 -4.83 -9.55
C CYS A 267 -8.84 -4.17 -10.80
N VAL A 268 -8.28 -2.97 -10.65
CA VAL A 268 -7.64 -2.20 -11.73
C VAL A 268 -6.11 -2.30 -11.64
N ASN A 269 -5.39 -1.99 -12.72
CA ASN A 269 -3.96 -1.69 -12.68
C ASN A 269 -3.73 -0.20 -12.37
N ASN A 270 -2.55 0.16 -11.86
CA ASN A 270 -2.14 1.56 -11.70
C ASN A 270 -1.06 1.98 -12.72
N PRO A 271 -1.19 3.19 -13.33
CA PRO A 271 -1.92 3.55 -14.57
C PRO A 271 -2.00 2.49 -15.71
N PRO A 272 -2.78 2.72 -16.79
CA PRO A 272 -3.59 3.91 -17.12
C PRO A 272 -4.83 4.05 -16.23
N LEU A 273 -5.22 5.27 -15.85
CA LEU A 273 -6.38 5.51 -14.98
C LEU A 273 -7.51 6.29 -15.64
N ASN A 274 -7.28 6.89 -16.82
CA ASN A 274 -8.26 7.69 -17.54
C ASN A 274 -9.57 6.96 -17.89
N ASN A 275 -9.54 5.63 -18.09
CA ASN A 275 -10.67 4.82 -18.51
C ASN A 275 -11.29 3.95 -17.40
N VAL A 276 -10.76 3.98 -16.17
CA VAL A 276 -11.18 3.04 -15.11
C VAL A 276 -12.67 3.15 -14.77
N GLN A 277 -13.23 4.37 -14.83
CA GLN A 277 -14.64 4.59 -14.53
C GLN A 277 -15.56 3.93 -15.56
N ASP A 278 -15.13 3.79 -16.81
CA ASP A 278 -15.91 3.13 -17.87
C ASP A 278 -16.11 1.63 -17.59
N TYR A 279 -15.21 1.04 -16.79
CA TYR A 279 -15.22 -0.37 -16.40
C TYR A 279 -15.89 -0.64 -15.06
N TYR A 280 -16.22 0.38 -14.28
CA TYR A 280 -16.77 0.19 -12.93
C TYR A 280 -18.15 -0.47 -12.97
N PRO A 281 -18.36 -1.64 -12.33
CA PRO A 281 -19.63 -2.37 -12.39
C PRO A 281 -20.77 -1.70 -11.62
N GLY A 282 -20.47 -0.66 -10.83
CA GLY A 282 -21.40 0.06 -9.96
C GLY A 282 -21.25 -0.34 -8.49
N ASP A 283 -21.74 0.50 -7.58
CA ASP A 283 -21.65 0.26 -6.13
C ASP A 283 -22.43 -1.00 -5.68
N ASP A 284 -23.40 -1.47 -6.45
CA ASP A 284 -24.15 -2.71 -6.24
C ASP A 284 -23.57 -3.91 -7.05
N GLY A 285 -22.57 -3.65 -7.89
CA GLY A 285 -22.00 -4.61 -8.84
C GLY A 285 -20.70 -5.28 -8.41
N CYS A 286 -20.10 -4.85 -7.29
CA CYS A 286 -18.95 -5.50 -6.65
C CYS A 286 -18.97 -5.30 -5.13
N ASP A 287 -18.27 -6.15 -4.38
CA ASP A 287 -18.13 -6.00 -2.92
C ASP A 287 -16.92 -5.11 -2.56
N TRP A 288 -15.80 -5.26 -3.29
CA TRP A 288 -14.52 -4.57 -3.05
C TRP A 288 -13.99 -3.87 -4.31
N VAL A 289 -13.15 -2.87 -4.10
CA VAL A 289 -12.33 -2.25 -5.16
C VAL A 289 -10.87 -2.62 -4.96
N GLY A 290 -10.27 -3.21 -5.98
CA GLY A 290 -8.89 -3.67 -5.99
C GLY A 290 -7.97 -2.77 -6.80
N VAL A 291 -6.68 -2.77 -6.46
CA VAL A 291 -5.61 -2.19 -7.29
C VAL A 291 -4.38 -3.09 -7.29
N ASN A 292 -3.79 -3.30 -8.47
CA ASN A 292 -2.46 -3.86 -8.66
C ASN A 292 -1.44 -2.73 -8.81
N LEU A 293 -0.35 -2.75 -8.04
CA LEU A 293 0.71 -1.75 -8.10
C LEU A 293 2.05 -2.32 -7.65
N TYR A 294 3.16 -1.86 -8.24
CA TYR A 294 4.49 -2.40 -7.94
C TYR A 294 5.50 -1.27 -7.73
N SER A 295 6.45 -1.48 -6.82
CA SER A 295 7.63 -0.60 -6.68
C SER A 295 8.80 -1.22 -7.43
N VAL A 296 9.20 -0.56 -8.51
CA VAL A 296 10.31 -0.98 -9.39
C VAL A 296 11.39 0.10 -9.46
N PRO A 297 12.68 -0.25 -9.63
CA PRO A 297 13.75 0.73 -9.80
C PRO A 297 13.64 1.56 -11.10
N TYR A 298 13.13 0.94 -12.17
CA TYR A 298 12.99 1.53 -13.50
C TYR A 298 11.65 1.16 -14.13
N TYR A 299 10.96 2.13 -14.70
CA TYR A 299 9.78 1.84 -15.51
C TYR A 299 10.19 1.16 -16.82
N GLU A 300 9.51 0.08 -17.18
CA GLU A 300 9.75 -0.70 -18.41
C GLU A 300 11.20 -1.22 -18.55
N ASN A 301 11.97 -1.30 -17.45
CA ASN A 301 13.41 -1.57 -17.48
C ASN A 301 14.17 -0.59 -18.41
N LYS A 302 13.81 0.70 -18.42
CA LYS A 302 14.48 1.73 -19.21
C LYS A 302 15.36 2.65 -18.34
N PRO A 303 16.64 2.88 -18.70
CA PRO A 303 17.57 3.65 -17.87
C PRO A 303 17.21 5.14 -17.76
N ASP A 304 16.54 5.70 -18.77
CA ASP A 304 16.03 7.08 -18.79
C ASP A 304 14.69 7.25 -18.04
N ARG A 305 14.15 6.18 -17.45
CA ARG A 305 12.89 6.19 -16.68
C ARG A 305 13.08 5.64 -15.25
N PRO A 306 13.95 6.25 -14.42
CA PRO A 306 14.13 5.83 -13.04
C PRO A 306 12.87 6.11 -12.19
N ALA A 307 12.60 5.22 -11.25
CA ALA A 307 11.48 5.28 -10.31
C ALA A 307 11.92 5.13 -8.83
N PHE A 308 13.21 5.34 -8.55
CA PHE A 308 13.81 5.19 -7.22
C PHE A 308 13.08 5.99 -6.12
N LEU A 309 12.64 7.21 -6.44
CA LEU A 309 11.99 8.12 -5.50
C LEU A 309 10.46 8.00 -5.49
N ASP A 310 9.88 7.16 -6.33
CA ASP A 310 8.42 7.10 -6.49
C ASP A 310 7.79 6.50 -5.23
N SER A 311 6.82 7.20 -4.65
CA SER A 311 6.13 6.69 -3.47
C SER A 311 5.14 5.60 -3.88
N PRO A 312 5.15 4.40 -3.26
CA PRO A 312 4.11 3.40 -3.53
C PRO A 312 2.72 3.92 -3.18
N LEU A 313 2.63 4.86 -2.22
CA LEU A 313 1.35 5.48 -1.85
C LEU A 313 0.80 6.39 -2.95
N ALA A 314 1.64 6.99 -3.80
CA ALA A 314 1.16 7.78 -4.93
C ALA A 314 0.53 6.92 -6.03
N LEU A 315 0.88 5.63 -6.07
CA LEU A 315 0.27 4.63 -6.95
C LEU A 315 -1.07 4.13 -6.39
N LEU A 316 -1.24 4.13 -5.07
CA LEU A 316 -2.47 3.74 -4.38
C LEU A 316 -3.50 4.88 -4.33
N ASP A 317 -3.04 6.11 -4.09
CA ASP A 317 -3.87 7.26 -3.73
C ASP A 317 -5.01 7.52 -4.73
N PRO A 318 -4.83 7.47 -6.07
CA PRO A 318 -5.93 7.73 -6.99
C PRO A 318 -7.13 6.80 -6.79
N ILE A 319 -6.89 5.49 -6.65
CA ILE A 319 -7.95 4.50 -6.44
C ILE A 319 -8.58 4.67 -5.05
N TYR A 320 -7.74 4.94 -4.04
CA TYR A 320 -8.22 5.18 -2.70
C TYR A 320 -9.15 6.41 -2.65
N GLN A 321 -8.76 7.54 -3.21
CA GLN A 321 -9.58 8.76 -3.21
C GLN A 321 -10.92 8.57 -3.94
N MET A 322 -10.94 7.79 -5.03
CA MET A 322 -12.16 7.54 -5.79
C MET A 322 -13.16 6.64 -5.05
N TYR A 323 -12.69 5.60 -4.36
CA TYR A 323 -13.57 4.51 -3.93
C TYR A 323 -13.60 4.23 -2.42
N ALA A 324 -12.59 4.65 -1.65
CA ALA A 324 -12.43 4.24 -0.25
C ALA A 324 -13.56 4.69 0.69
N ARG A 325 -14.36 5.70 0.31
CA ARG A 325 -15.56 6.11 1.06
C ARG A 325 -16.72 5.13 0.93
N LYS A 326 -16.77 4.38 -0.18
CA LYS A 326 -17.90 3.53 -0.56
C LYS A 326 -17.60 2.05 -0.45
N LYS A 327 -16.33 1.68 -0.62
CA LYS A 327 -15.86 0.31 -0.71
C LYS A 327 -14.62 0.10 0.14
N PRO A 328 -14.40 -1.10 0.71
CA PRO A 328 -13.07 -1.49 1.17
C PRO A 328 -12.13 -1.59 -0.04
N ILE A 329 -10.88 -1.22 0.18
CA ILE A 329 -9.83 -1.27 -0.84
C ILE A 329 -8.96 -2.51 -0.61
N ALA A 330 -8.68 -3.23 -1.68
CA ALA A 330 -7.70 -4.33 -1.71
C ALA A 330 -6.51 -3.94 -2.59
N VAL A 331 -5.30 -4.04 -2.06
CA VAL A 331 -4.09 -4.04 -2.88
C VAL A 331 -3.86 -5.49 -3.29
N CYS A 332 -4.41 -5.89 -4.44
CA CYS A 332 -4.50 -7.30 -4.80
C CYS A 332 -3.18 -7.88 -5.31
N GLU A 333 -2.26 -7.01 -5.73
CA GLU A 333 -0.89 -7.36 -6.04
C GLU A 333 0.01 -6.18 -5.66
N TYR A 334 0.97 -6.44 -4.77
CA TYR A 334 2.05 -5.55 -4.44
C TYR A 334 3.39 -6.28 -4.39
N GLY A 335 4.43 -5.65 -4.92
CA GLY A 335 5.80 -6.12 -4.71
C GLY A 335 6.76 -4.95 -4.76
N ALA A 336 7.79 -5.00 -3.92
CA ALA A 336 8.94 -4.11 -4.03
C ALA A 336 10.15 -4.88 -4.51
N SER A 337 10.63 -4.56 -5.71
CA SER A 337 11.72 -5.29 -6.35
C SER A 337 13.04 -5.10 -5.61
N HIS A 338 13.73 -6.19 -5.29
CA HIS A 338 15.13 -6.13 -4.83
C HIS A 338 16.12 -6.27 -5.99
N MET A 339 15.67 -6.55 -7.21
CA MET A 339 16.55 -6.60 -8.39
C MET A 339 15.78 -6.38 -9.70
N ALA A 340 16.28 -5.49 -10.55
CA ALA A 340 15.70 -5.23 -11.88
C ALA A 340 16.49 -5.95 -12.98
N LYS A 341 15.83 -6.41 -14.06
CA LYS A 341 16.52 -7.05 -15.18
C LYS A 341 17.51 -6.12 -15.89
N LEU A 342 17.23 -4.82 -15.90
CA LEU A 342 18.02 -3.81 -16.60
C LEU A 342 19.51 -3.87 -16.23
N ASP A 343 19.84 -3.93 -14.95
CA ASP A 343 21.23 -3.87 -14.47
C ASP A 343 21.60 -4.99 -13.49
N ARG A 344 20.64 -5.80 -13.03
CA ARG A 344 20.85 -6.94 -12.12
C ARG A 344 21.55 -6.56 -10.81
N VAL A 345 21.49 -5.31 -10.40
CA VAL A 345 22.05 -4.87 -9.11
C VAL A 345 21.05 -5.19 -8.00
N LEU A 346 21.53 -5.90 -6.97
CA LEU A 346 20.78 -6.18 -5.75
C LEU A 346 20.54 -4.89 -4.95
N ARG A 347 19.29 -4.64 -4.57
CA ARG A 347 18.83 -3.41 -3.92
C ARG A 347 17.88 -3.70 -2.76
N ASN A 348 18.35 -4.46 -1.78
CA ASN A 348 17.58 -4.74 -0.57
C ASN A 348 17.10 -3.44 0.10
N ASP A 349 17.95 -2.40 0.18
CA ASP A 349 17.56 -1.09 0.73
C ASP A 349 16.37 -0.44 0.01
N PHE A 350 16.28 -0.59 -1.31
CA PHE A 350 15.11 -0.09 -2.05
C PHE A 350 13.86 -0.84 -1.62
N ALA A 351 13.90 -2.18 -1.62
CA ALA A 351 12.75 -2.99 -1.22
C ALA A 351 12.31 -2.67 0.23
N VAL A 352 13.26 -2.61 1.16
CA VAL A 352 13.03 -2.27 2.58
C VAL A 352 12.35 -0.90 2.72
N ASN A 353 12.86 0.12 2.03
CA ASN A 353 12.29 1.47 2.09
C ASN A 353 10.87 1.55 1.50
N LYS A 354 10.62 0.83 0.39
CA LYS A 354 9.29 0.79 -0.23
C LYS A 354 8.28 0.06 0.64
N MET A 355 8.69 -1.04 1.30
CA MET A 355 7.85 -1.71 2.31
C MET A 355 7.51 -0.78 3.46
N ALA A 356 8.49 -0.07 4.02
CA ALA A 356 8.27 0.85 5.14
C ALA A 356 7.27 1.98 4.77
N LEU A 357 7.37 2.51 3.54
CA LEU A 357 6.40 3.49 3.03
C LEU A 357 5.02 2.87 2.82
N MET A 358 4.93 1.70 2.17
CA MET A 358 3.64 1.08 1.86
C MET A 358 2.91 0.65 3.13
N TYR A 359 3.48 -0.28 3.91
CA TYR A 359 2.85 -0.84 5.10
C TYR A 359 2.63 0.22 6.18
N GLY A 360 3.63 1.08 6.43
CA GLY A 360 3.46 2.21 7.36
C GLY A 360 2.34 3.15 6.92
N GLY A 361 2.22 3.41 5.61
CA GLY A 361 1.19 4.27 5.04
C GLY A 361 -0.20 3.65 5.16
N LEU A 362 -0.34 2.34 4.90
CA LEU A 362 -1.60 1.63 5.07
C LEU A 362 -2.15 1.79 6.49
N ARG A 363 -1.30 1.60 7.49
CA ARG A 363 -1.68 1.74 8.90
C ARG A 363 -2.02 3.18 9.30
N CYS A 364 -1.22 4.16 8.87
CA CYS A 364 -1.35 5.55 9.36
C CYS A 364 -2.32 6.41 8.53
N LEU A 365 -2.43 6.16 7.23
CA LEU A 365 -3.03 7.09 6.27
C LEU A 365 -4.17 6.47 5.46
N TYR A 366 -4.14 5.16 5.22
CA TYR A 366 -5.09 4.46 4.35
C TYR A 366 -5.88 3.36 5.08
N PRO A 367 -6.59 3.67 6.19
CA PRO A 367 -7.25 2.65 7.04
C PRO A 367 -8.44 1.94 6.38
N ARG A 368 -8.81 2.36 5.16
CA ARG A 368 -9.81 1.71 4.30
C ARG A 368 -9.21 0.70 3.32
N VAL A 369 -7.88 0.57 3.30
CA VAL A 369 -7.24 -0.61 2.73
C VAL A 369 -7.35 -1.73 3.75
N LYS A 370 -7.99 -2.81 3.32
CA LYS A 370 -8.41 -3.92 4.17
C LYS A 370 -7.78 -5.25 3.76
N LEU A 371 -7.09 -5.27 2.62
CA LEU A 371 -6.31 -6.39 2.12
C LEU A 371 -5.08 -5.83 1.38
N ILE A 372 -3.92 -6.43 1.60
CA ILE A 372 -2.72 -6.26 0.77
C ILE A 372 -2.08 -7.61 0.51
N ASP A 373 -1.96 -7.99 -0.76
CA ASP A 373 -1.33 -9.23 -1.17
C ASP A 373 0.06 -8.98 -1.77
N TRP A 374 1.08 -9.65 -1.23
CA TRP A 374 2.42 -9.65 -1.81
C TRP A 374 2.50 -10.56 -3.03
N PHE A 375 3.08 -10.08 -4.13
CA PHE A 375 3.36 -10.90 -5.32
C PHE A 375 4.75 -11.55 -5.17
N ASP A 376 4.80 -12.74 -4.56
CA ASP A 376 6.04 -13.44 -4.24
C ASP A 376 6.54 -14.28 -5.42
N MET A 377 7.37 -13.66 -6.25
CA MET A 377 7.84 -14.29 -7.47
C MET A 377 9.15 -13.68 -8.00
N ASP A 378 10.08 -14.56 -8.35
CA ASP A 378 11.25 -14.21 -9.16
C ASP A 378 10.87 -14.24 -10.65
N MET A 379 10.62 -13.08 -11.26
CA MET A 379 10.27 -13.02 -12.68
C MET A 379 11.46 -13.30 -13.61
N PHE A 380 12.69 -13.44 -13.10
CA PHE A 380 13.81 -13.95 -13.89
C PHE A 380 13.65 -15.45 -14.18
N ARG A 381 13.11 -16.21 -13.21
CA ARG A 381 12.80 -17.64 -13.36
C ARG A 381 11.46 -17.88 -14.03
N TYR A 382 10.49 -17.02 -13.73
CA TYR A 382 9.12 -17.12 -14.22
C TYR A 382 8.73 -15.92 -15.11
N PRO A 383 9.40 -15.67 -16.24
CA PRO A 383 9.10 -14.50 -17.06
C PRO A 383 7.68 -14.56 -17.62
N ARG A 384 6.96 -13.43 -17.53
CA ARG A 384 5.65 -13.26 -18.17
C ARG A 384 5.81 -12.42 -19.45
N PRO A 385 5.35 -12.92 -20.62
CA PRO A 385 5.39 -12.15 -21.86
C PRO A 385 4.76 -10.76 -21.70
N GLY A 386 5.42 -9.73 -22.22
CA GLY A 386 4.94 -8.35 -22.18
C GLY A 386 5.00 -7.64 -20.82
N LYS A 387 5.47 -8.29 -19.76
CA LYS A 387 5.64 -7.68 -18.42
C LYS A 387 7.10 -7.31 -18.16
N THR A 388 7.31 -6.25 -17.36
CA THR A 388 8.65 -5.80 -16.96
C THR A 388 9.26 -6.78 -15.96
N ILE A 389 10.42 -7.35 -16.27
CA ILE A 389 11.07 -8.38 -15.45
C ILE A 389 11.79 -7.73 -14.27
N ASN A 390 11.36 -8.10 -13.06
CA ASN A 390 11.93 -7.73 -11.77
C ASN A 390 11.87 -8.94 -10.82
N ASN A 391 12.71 -8.96 -9.80
CA ASN A 391 12.62 -9.96 -8.75
C ASN A 391 11.85 -9.40 -7.56
N HIS A 392 10.69 -10.00 -7.27
CA HIS A 392 9.82 -9.66 -6.14
C HIS A 392 9.75 -10.78 -5.10
N ASN A 393 10.59 -11.82 -5.23
CA ASN A 393 10.62 -12.94 -4.31
C ASN A 393 10.99 -12.47 -2.89
N LEU A 394 10.06 -12.65 -1.96
CA LEU A 394 10.14 -12.16 -0.61
C LEU A 394 11.13 -12.96 0.23
N THR A 395 11.21 -14.27 -0.01
CA THR A 395 11.95 -15.24 0.83
C THR A 395 13.42 -15.40 0.44
N GLU A 396 13.83 -14.90 -0.72
CA GLU A 396 15.18 -15.05 -1.25
C GLU A 396 16.23 -14.26 -0.46
N GLN A 397 15.86 -13.07 0.04
CA GLN A 397 16.81 -12.14 0.68
C GLN A 397 16.48 -11.97 2.16
N ALA A 398 17.36 -12.44 3.05
CA ALA A 398 17.14 -12.38 4.51
C ALA A 398 16.80 -10.97 5.02
N THR A 399 17.45 -9.93 4.49
CA THR A 399 17.16 -8.52 4.85
C THR A 399 15.76 -8.09 4.44
N VAL A 400 15.25 -8.60 3.30
CA VAL A 400 13.90 -8.31 2.78
C VAL A 400 12.86 -9.05 3.63
N VAL A 401 13.06 -10.34 3.91
CA VAL A 401 12.20 -11.13 4.82
C VAL A 401 12.08 -10.46 6.19
N GLN A 402 13.22 -10.05 6.77
CA GLN A 402 13.24 -9.43 8.09
C GLN A 402 12.53 -8.07 8.12
N ALA A 403 12.68 -7.28 7.05
CA ALA A 403 11.96 -6.03 6.88
C ALA A 403 10.45 -6.26 6.79
N TYR A 404 10.03 -7.24 6.00
CA TYR A 404 8.63 -7.62 5.85
C TYR A 404 8.03 -8.08 7.18
N HIS A 405 8.68 -9.03 7.85
CA HIS A 405 8.30 -9.53 9.17
C HIS A 405 8.04 -8.37 10.15
N TRP A 406 8.95 -7.40 10.20
CA TRP A 406 8.79 -6.20 11.01
C TRP A 406 7.59 -5.33 10.61
N GLN A 407 7.34 -5.14 9.31
CA GLN A 407 6.19 -4.35 8.88
C GLN A 407 4.87 -5.02 9.30
N VAL A 408 4.78 -6.35 9.17
CA VAL A 408 3.54 -7.08 9.43
C VAL A 408 3.34 -7.48 10.90
N SER A 409 4.34 -7.32 11.78
CA SER A 409 4.24 -7.67 13.21
C SER A 409 3.23 -6.82 13.98
N SER A 410 2.90 -5.62 13.48
CA SER A 410 1.83 -4.80 14.03
C SER A 410 0.48 -5.55 14.04
N SER A 411 -0.26 -5.44 15.14
CA SER A 411 -1.61 -6.01 15.26
C SER A 411 -2.63 -5.39 14.29
N TYR A 412 -2.28 -4.28 13.63
CA TYR A 412 -3.06 -3.73 12.52
C TYR A 412 -3.14 -4.70 11.32
N PHE A 413 -2.08 -5.48 11.11
CA PHE A 413 -1.99 -6.45 10.03
C PHE A 413 -2.51 -7.81 10.49
N LEU A 414 -3.56 -8.27 9.85
CA LEU A 414 -4.34 -9.43 10.24
C LEU A 414 -3.80 -10.67 9.50
N GLY A 415 -3.37 -11.67 10.27
CA GLY A 415 -2.77 -12.90 9.74
C GLY A 415 -3.76 -14.05 9.55
N GLU A 416 -5.04 -13.81 9.77
CA GLU A 416 -6.10 -14.82 9.71
C GLU A 416 -7.45 -14.12 9.44
N PHE A 417 -8.45 -14.86 8.99
CA PHE A 417 -9.81 -14.34 8.84
C PHE A 417 -10.35 -13.84 10.20
N GLN A 418 -10.93 -12.63 10.22
CA GLN A 418 -11.49 -12.02 11.42
C GLN A 418 -13.02 -12.07 11.41
N HIS A 419 -13.59 -12.45 12.55
CA HIS A 419 -15.00 -12.35 12.86
C HIS A 419 -15.34 -11.00 13.52
N LEU A 420 -16.63 -10.59 13.45
CA LEU A 420 -17.08 -9.31 14.00
C LEU A 420 -16.87 -9.15 15.52
N ALA A 421 -16.77 -10.26 16.25
CA ALA A 421 -16.59 -10.30 17.71
C ALA A 421 -15.12 -10.20 18.15
N ASP A 422 -14.18 -10.25 17.21
CA ASP A 422 -12.76 -10.36 17.53
C ASP A 422 -12.18 -9.07 18.14
N GLN A 423 -11.08 -9.24 18.88
CA GLN A 423 -10.37 -8.11 19.49
C GLN A 423 -9.86 -7.14 18.43
N ARG A 424 -10.18 -5.86 18.62
CA ARG A 424 -9.86 -4.82 17.64
C ARG A 424 -8.47 -4.27 17.92
N PRO A 425 -7.61 -4.07 16.90
CA PRO A 425 -6.34 -3.40 17.12
C PRO A 425 -6.54 -1.92 17.47
N MET A 426 -5.62 -1.36 18.25
CA MET A 426 -5.50 0.10 18.38
C MET A 426 -5.11 0.69 17.02
N LEU A 427 -5.66 1.88 16.72
CA LEU A 427 -5.38 2.60 15.49
C LEU A 427 -4.58 3.87 15.77
N PRO A 428 -3.60 4.21 14.92
CA PRO A 428 -2.98 5.53 14.98
C PRO A 428 -4.02 6.60 14.66
N ARG A 429 -4.17 7.56 15.56
CA ARG A 429 -5.07 8.72 15.40
C ARG A 429 -4.27 10.01 15.43
N PRO A 430 -4.50 10.95 14.48
CA PRO A 430 -3.80 12.22 14.48
C PRO A 430 -3.89 12.89 15.84
N ILE A 431 -2.76 13.36 16.36
CA ILE A 431 -2.73 14.07 17.64
C ILE A 431 -3.38 15.44 17.45
N ILE A 432 -4.44 15.70 18.20
CA ILE A 432 -5.04 17.03 18.32
C ILE A 432 -4.29 17.86 19.37
N ALA A 433 -4.35 19.19 19.25
CA ALA A 433 -3.69 20.07 20.20
C ALA A 433 -4.16 19.82 21.63
N ASN A 434 -3.22 19.69 22.56
CA ASN A 434 -3.44 19.37 23.98
C ASN A 434 -4.07 17.99 24.25
N GLN A 435 -4.00 17.04 23.32
CA GLN A 435 -4.46 15.66 23.52
C GLN A 435 -3.97 15.11 24.87
N PRO A 436 -4.88 14.66 25.76
CA PRO A 436 -4.50 14.02 27.01
C PRO A 436 -3.74 12.71 26.75
N VAL A 437 -2.64 12.51 27.48
CA VAL A 437 -1.77 11.32 27.42
C VAL A 437 -1.29 10.97 28.83
N GLY A 438 -1.23 9.68 29.17
CA GLY A 438 -0.91 9.22 30.51
C GLY A 438 -0.49 7.75 30.53
N GLY A 439 0.01 7.27 31.68
CA GLY A 439 0.48 5.90 31.84
C GLY A 439 1.48 5.48 30.75
N ARG A 440 1.33 4.28 30.19
CA ARG A 440 2.08 3.84 29.01
C ARG A 440 1.32 4.23 27.74
N THR A 441 1.79 5.24 27.03
CA THR A 441 1.17 5.74 25.80
C THR A 441 1.97 5.31 24.58
N ARG A 442 1.29 4.79 23.56
CA ARG A 442 1.91 4.46 22.27
C ARG A 442 1.78 5.63 21.29
N PHE A 443 2.90 6.10 20.78
CA PHE A 443 2.96 7.10 19.73
C PHE A 443 3.34 6.46 18.40
N SER A 444 2.80 7.03 17.31
CA SER A 444 3.25 6.74 15.96
C SER A 444 3.64 8.02 15.23
N ILE A 445 4.67 7.97 14.39
CA ILE A 445 5.09 9.07 13.52
C ILE A 445 5.11 8.53 12.10
N TRP A 446 4.42 9.22 11.20
CA TRP A 446 4.58 8.99 9.77
C TRP A 446 5.62 9.96 9.21
N VAL A 447 6.56 9.45 8.41
CA VAL A 447 7.57 10.24 7.71
C VAL A 447 7.72 9.77 6.27
N LYS A 448 7.44 10.67 5.32
CA LYS A 448 7.83 10.51 3.92
C LYS A 448 8.59 11.76 3.50
N THR A 449 9.71 11.60 2.80
CA THR A 449 10.48 12.73 2.24
C THR A 449 11.27 12.28 1.01
N TYR A 450 12.05 13.18 0.40
CA TYR A 450 12.92 12.91 -0.74
C TYR A 450 14.21 12.16 -0.37
N ALA A 451 14.61 12.19 0.90
CA ALA A 451 15.75 11.43 1.39
C ALA A 451 15.42 9.94 1.47
N ALA A 452 16.29 9.09 0.92
CA ALA A 452 16.10 7.63 0.94
C ALA A 452 16.21 7.05 2.37
N ARG A 453 17.05 7.65 3.22
CA ARG A 453 17.26 7.29 4.63
C ARG A 453 17.15 8.53 5.52
N PRO A 454 15.94 9.06 5.74
CA PRO A 454 15.75 10.25 6.56
C PRO A 454 16.06 9.93 8.02
N LYS A 455 16.63 10.89 8.76
CA LYS A 455 16.82 10.78 10.21
C LYS A 455 15.66 11.45 10.92
N VAL A 456 14.94 10.68 11.71
CA VAL A 456 13.70 11.06 12.40
C VAL A 456 13.99 11.13 13.89
N TYR A 457 13.70 12.27 14.52
CA TYR A 457 13.85 12.46 15.96
C TYR A 457 12.54 12.94 16.57
N PHE A 458 12.10 12.31 17.64
CA PHE A 458 10.90 12.70 18.37
C PHE A 458 11.26 13.27 19.73
N LYS A 459 10.86 14.50 19.96
CA LYS A 459 11.08 15.25 21.20
C LYS A 459 9.76 15.42 21.94
N LEU A 460 9.74 15.05 23.21
CA LEU A 460 8.63 15.31 24.13
C LEU A 460 9.16 16.13 25.31
N GLY A 461 8.60 17.32 25.51
CA GLY A 461 9.15 18.30 26.44
C GLY A 461 10.56 18.71 26.02
N GLN A 462 11.53 18.44 26.89
CA GLN A 462 12.95 18.71 26.62
C GLN A 462 13.75 17.48 26.15
N LYS A 463 13.15 16.28 26.15
CA LYS A 463 13.88 15.02 25.89
C LYS A 463 13.61 14.51 24.49
N ILE A 464 14.67 14.11 23.79
CA ILE A 464 14.53 13.22 22.62
C ILE A 464 14.24 11.82 23.16
N ILE A 465 13.09 11.27 22.79
CA ILE A 465 12.58 9.99 23.32
C ILE A 465 12.56 8.90 22.25
N TYR A 466 12.75 9.25 20.99
CA TYR A 466 12.86 8.32 19.88
C TYR A 466 13.76 8.90 18.79
N ALA A 467 14.60 8.07 18.19
CA ALA A 467 15.33 8.41 16.97
C ALA A 467 15.48 7.20 16.04
N SER A 468 15.36 7.42 14.73
CA SER A 468 15.50 6.38 13.70
C SER A 468 15.99 6.93 12.35
N ASN A 469 16.52 6.08 11.46
CA ASN A 469 16.97 6.44 10.11
C ASN A 469 16.17 5.81 8.96
N GLN A 470 14.92 5.39 9.20
CA GLN A 470 14.02 4.87 8.17
C GLN A 470 12.92 5.86 7.75
N PRO A 471 12.39 5.75 6.51
CA PRO A 471 11.11 6.34 6.16
C PRO A 471 9.94 5.49 6.67
N GLY A 472 8.71 5.97 6.49
CA GLY A 472 7.49 5.22 6.79
C GLY A 472 6.92 5.52 8.17
N ALA A 473 6.34 4.50 8.80
CA ALA A 473 5.75 4.61 10.14
C ALA A 473 6.73 4.16 11.22
N HIS A 474 6.88 4.98 12.26
CA HIS A 474 7.64 4.68 13.47
C HIS A 474 6.70 4.56 14.65
N THR A 475 6.73 3.45 15.38
CA THR A 475 5.84 3.21 16.53
C THR A 475 6.66 2.89 17.77
N PHE A 476 6.32 3.49 18.91
CA PHE A 476 7.04 3.30 20.16
C PHE A 476 6.16 3.67 21.36
N ASP A 477 6.42 3.01 22.49
CA ASP A 477 5.74 3.28 23.75
C ASP A 477 6.56 4.25 24.61
N VAL A 478 5.87 5.15 25.30
CA VAL A 478 6.45 6.10 26.24
C VAL A 478 5.76 5.94 27.58
N ASP A 479 6.56 5.79 28.64
CA ASP A 479 6.10 5.85 30.02
C ASP A 479 5.94 7.32 30.43
N MET A 480 4.69 7.80 30.40
CA MET A 480 4.34 9.19 30.66
C MET A 480 4.53 9.58 32.12
N THR A 481 4.69 8.62 33.05
CA THR A 481 5.00 8.91 34.46
C THR A 481 6.37 9.56 34.63
N ARG A 482 7.26 9.37 33.65
CA ARG A 482 8.62 9.95 33.60
C ARG A 482 8.68 11.32 32.91
N ILE A 483 7.53 11.84 32.47
CA ILE A 483 7.40 13.12 31.79
C ILE A 483 6.72 14.11 32.75
N PRO A 484 7.20 15.36 32.86
CA PRO A 484 6.57 16.34 33.75
C PRO A 484 5.09 16.54 33.41
N PRO A 485 4.19 16.61 34.41
CA PRO A 485 2.76 16.79 34.19
C PRO A 485 2.45 18.13 33.51
N GLY A 486 1.25 18.24 32.94
CA GLY A 486 0.78 19.44 32.27
C GLY A 486 1.13 19.50 30.78
N ARG A 487 1.07 20.70 30.20
CA ARG A 487 1.29 20.90 28.76
C ARG A 487 2.76 20.66 28.39
N GLN A 488 3.01 19.71 27.50
CA GLN A 488 4.33 19.41 26.97
C GLN A 488 4.36 19.60 25.45
N PRO A 489 5.37 20.29 24.89
CA PRO A 489 5.57 20.32 23.44
C PRO A 489 5.96 18.94 22.94
N LEU A 490 5.44 18.58 21.76
CA LEU A 490 5.71 17.35 21.06
C LEU A 490 6.15 17.66 19.64
N THR A 491 7.39 17.36 19.31
CA THR A 491 8.00 17.75 18.03
C THR A 491 8.70 16.58 17.35
N ALA A 492 8.39 16.34 16.08
CA ALA A 492 9.23 15.51 15.21
C ALA A 492 10.18 16.41 14.40
N TYR A 493 11.47 16.11 14.40
CA TYR A 493 12.49 16.73 13.57
C TYR A 493 12.97 15.74 12.52
N ILE A 494 13.04 16.17 11.26
CA ILE A 494 13.48 15.35 10.14
C ILE A 494 14.74 15.96 9.53
N TYR A 495 15.74 15.12 9.31
CA TYR A 495 16.98 15.45 8.63
C TYR A 495 17.22 14.50 7.46
N ASP A 496 18.01 14.92 6.48
CA ASP A 496 18.50 14.02 5.44
C ASP A 496 19.63 13.11 5.97
N ASP A 497 20.13 12.23 5.11
CA ASP A 497 21.23 11.32 5.41
C ASP A 497 22.54 12.07 5.75
N ARG A 498 22.69 13.30 5.26
CA ARG A 498 23.83 14.21 5.45
C ARG A 498 23.69 15.15 6.66
N ASN A 499 22.67 14.96 7.51
CA ASN A 499 22.37 15.80 8.68
C ASN A 499 21.88 17.22 8.36
N HIS A 500 21.45 17.51 7.13
CA HIS A 500 20.77 18.77 6.86
C HIS A 500 19.33 18.71 7.35
N PHE A 501 18.89 19.78 8.02
CA PHE A 501 17.52 19.89 8.50
C PHE A 501 16.53 20.02 7.34
N ILE A 502 15.53 19.13 7.30
CA ILE A 502 14.46 19.15 6.29
C ILE A 502 13.26 19.94 6.82
N THR A 503 12.69 19.48 7.94
CA THR A 503 11.48 20.07 8.53
C THR A 503 11.28 19.64 9.98
N ALA A 504 10.41 20.34 10.69
CA ALA A 504 9.89 19.91 11.98
C ALA A 504 8.38 20.12 12.06
N VAL A 505 7.67 19.16 12.64
CA VAL A 505 6.23 19.25 12.93
C VAL A 505 6.05 19.21 14.43
N SER A 506 5.34 20.21 14.98
CA SER A 506 5.11 20.35 16.42
C SER A 506 3.62 20.41 16.74
N THR A 507 3.26 19.82 17.87
CA THR A 507 1.98 19.98 18.54
C THR A 507 2.21 20.05 20.06
N THR A 508 1.13 20.08 20.83
CA THR A 508 1.16 20.01 22.29
C THR A 508 0.35 18.82 22.76
N VAL A 509 0.79 18.17 23.83
CA VAL A 509 0.04 17.13 24.55
C VAL A 509 -0.10 17.52 26.01
N THR A 510 -1.16 17.04 26.67
CA THR A 510 -1.36 17.27 28.09
C THR A 510 -1.03 15.99 28.85
N VAL A 511 0.08 16.00 29.59
CA VAL A 511 0.50 14.85 30.39
C VAL A 511 -0.35 14.81 31.65
N VAL A 512 -1.18 13.78 31.76
CA VAL A 512 -1.99 13.48 32.94
C VAL A 512 -1.32 12.38 33.75
N GLN A 513 -1.10 12.64 35.03
CA GLN A 513 -0.67 11.62 35.98
C GLN A 513 -1.92 11.08 36.69
N HIS A 514 -2.23 9.81 36.46
CA HIS A 514 -3.16 9.11 37.33
C HIS A 514 -2.37 8.73 38.59
N GLY A 515 -2.83 9.22 39.74
CA GLY A 515 -2.27 8.89 41.06
C GLY A 515 -2.54 7.45 41.46
#